data_AF-A0A523WV17-F1
#
_entry.id   AF-A0A523WV17-F1
#
_cell.length_a   1.000
_cell.length_b   1.000
_cell.length_c   1.000
_cell.angle_alpha   90.00
_cell.angle_beta   90.00
_cell.angle_gamma   90.00
#
_symmetry.space_group_name_H-M   'P 1'
#
loop_
_entity.id
_entity.type
_entity.pdbx_description
1 polymer ?
#
loop_
_entity_poly.entity_id
_entity_poly.type
_entity_poly.pdbx_seq_one_letter_code
_entity_poly.pdbx_strand_id
1 'polypeptide(L)'
;MMKMGKVLDDIPLQLNIDKIIKELRLTRKEGASTNARKLMEEAESLIRARAVYRVSYIDKKGKDTVEISGITFSSRVLRVNLEKVERVFPYIITIGNALEDKASKSDDLLKQFYLEAIGDMALYSSMQHLEKHLKSQYGLDKLANMNPGSLKDWPITEQKLLFSLFQDMEGQIGVKLTENMLMIPRKSISGIYFPTEVNFFSCQLCPRERCQARKAPYDKSLREKYRLDDE
;
A
#
# COMPACT_ATOMS: atom_id res chain seq x y z
N MET A 1 -13.74 1.12 -24.21
CA MET A 1 -12.40 0.50 -24.10
C MET A 1 -11.81 0.85 -22.75
N MET A 2 -11.53 -0.14 -21.88
CA MET A 2 -10.75 0.10 -20.66
C MET A 2 -9.33 0.52 -21.05
N LYS A 3 -8.84 1.64 -20.52
CA LYS A 3 -7.45 2.06 -20.76
C LYS A 3 -6.50 1.20 -19.92
N MET A 4 -5.41 0.75 -20.54
CA MET A 4 -4.31 0.04 -19.86
C MET A 4 -3.77 0.89 -18.70
N GLY A 5 -3.38 0.25 -17.60
CA GLY A 5 -2.68 0.93 -16.50
C GLY A 5 -1.33 1.49 -16.96
N LYS A 6 -0.83 2.52 -16.27
CA LYS A 6 0.54 3.02 -16.42
C LYS A 6 1.43 2.24 -15.46
N VAL A 7 2.43 1.56 -16.00
CA VAL A 7 3.42 0.79 -15.24
C VAL A 7 4.64 1.66 -14.93
N LEU A 8 5.13 1.57 -13.71
CA LEU A 8 6.44 2.05 -13.27
C LEU A 8 7.26 0.81 -12.92
N ASP A 9 8.26 0.54 -13.75
CA ASP A 9 9.24 -0.52 -13.52
C ASP A 9 10.45 0.03 -12.78
N ASP A 10 11.17 -0.87 -12.11
CA ASP A 10 12.44 -0.63 -11.42
C ASP A 10 12.40 0.61 -10.50
N ILE A 11 11.35 0.68 -9.67
CA ILE A 11 11.16 1.78 -8.72
C ILE A 11 12.38 1.84 -7.78
N PRO A 12 13.10 2.99 -7.74
CA PRO A 12 14.28 3.11 -6.89
C PRO A 12 13.86 3.12 -5.43
N LEU A 13 14.50 2.26 -4.64
CA LEU A 13 14.29 2.16 -3.22
C LEU A 13 15.15 3.19 -2.47
N GLN A 14 14.59 3.75 -1.42
CA GLN A 14 15.29 4.61 -0.47
C GLN A 14 15.28 3.95 0.91
N LEU A 15 16.07 2.87 1.03
CA LEU A 15 16.30 2.21 2.30
C LEU A 15 17.37 2.98 3.10
N ASN A 16 17.13 3.16 4.39
CA ASN A 16 18.03 3.89 5.28
C ASN A 16 18.57 2.94 6.36
N ILE A 17 19.90 2.82 6.42
CA ILE A 17 20.58 1.88 7.31
C ILE A 17 20.27 2.13 8.79
N ASP A 18 20.16 3.39 9.23
CA ASP A 18 19.86 3.72 10.62
C ASP A 18 18.43 3.30 10.99
N LYS A 19 17.48 3.48 10.05
CA LYS A 19 16.11 2.97 10.20
C LYS A 19 16.09 1.45 10.29
N ILE A 20 16.88 0.75 9.46
CA ILE A 20 16.99 -0.72 9.51
C ILE A 20 17.56 -1.15 10.87
N ILE A 21 18.67 -0.56 11.33
CA ILE A 21 19.28 -0.87 12.62
C ILE A 21 18.28 -0.67 13.76
N LYS A 22 17.51 0.42 13.72
CA LYS A 22 16.47 0.74 14.72
C LYS A 22 15.32 -0.27 14.68
N GLU A 23 14.77 -0.54 13.50
CA GLU A 23 13.62 -1.44 13.30
C GLU A 23 13.97 -2.87 13.70
N LEU A 24 15.15 -3.33 13.28
CA LEU A 24 15.67 -4.67 13.58
C LEU A 24 16.28 -4.78 14.98
N ARG A 25 16.33 -3.68 15.74
CA ARG A 25 16.86 -3.59 17.11
C ARG A 25 18.29 -4.15 17.25
N LEU A 26 19.16 -3.86 16.28
CA LEU A 26 20.52 -4.41 16.20
C LEU A 26 21.52 -3.77 17.18
N THR A 27 21.09 -2.84 18.04
CA THR A 27 21.91 -1.89 18.83
C THR A 27 22.75 -2.47 19.99
N ARG A 28 22.97 -3.79 20.08
CA ARG A 28 23.62 -4.41 21.26
C ARG A 28 24.89 -5.22 21.00
N LYS A 29 25.45 -5.24 19.79
CA LYS A 29 26.66 -6.03 19.48
C LYS A 29 27.67 -5.24 18.64
N GLU A 30 28.96 -5.42 18.91
CA GLU A 30 30.03 -5.03 17.98
C GLU A 30 29.77 -5.68 16.61
N GLY A 31 29.93 -4.92 15.53
CA GLY A 31 29.64 -5.40 14.16
C GLY A 31 28.17 -5.34 13.70
N ALA A 32 27.25 -4.82 14.52
CA ALA A 32 25.83 -4.67 14.16
C ALA A 32 25.61 -3.87 12.85
N SER A 33 26.37 -2.79 12.65
CA SER A 33 26.29 -1.97 11.44
C SER A 33 26.73 -2.75 10.18
N THR A 34 27.78 -3.56 10.30
CA THR A 34 28.26 -4.42 9.20
C THR A 34 27.24 -5.48 8.83
N ASN A 35 26.59 -6.10 9.82
CA ASN A 35 25.55 -7.10 9.57
C ASN A 35 24.29 -6.47 8.97
N ALA A 36 23.87 -5.30 9.46
CA ALA A 36 22.75 -4.55 8.89
C ALA A 36 23.01 -4.18 7.42
N ARG A 37 24.24 -3.74 7.11
CA ARG A 37 24.64 -3.39 5.74
C ARG A 37 24.59 -4.59 4.81
N LYS A 38 25.15 -5.73 5.22
CA LYS A 38 25.10 -6.97 4.42
C LYS A 38 23.66 -7.43 4.15
N LEU A 39 22.79 -7.34 5.16
CA LEU A 39 21.36 -7.68 5.00
C LEU A 39 20.65 -6.71 4.05
N MET A 40 20.93 -5.42 4.16
CA MET A 40 20.40 -4.40 3.25
C MET A 40 20.84 -4.64 1.81
N GLU A 41 22.14 -4.84 1.57
CA GLU A 41 22.69 -5.13 0.24
C GLU A 41 22.13 -6.43 -0.35
N GLU A 42 22.03 -7.50 0.45
CA GLU A 42 21.40 -8.75 0.03
C GLU A 42 19.93 -8.52 -0.37
N ALA A 43 19.16 -7.80 0.43
CA ALA A 43 17.76 -7.52 0.14
C ALA A 43 17.59 -6.65 -1.11
N GLU A 44 18.36 -5.57 -1.25
CA GLU A 44 18.32 -4.68 -2.41
C GLU A 44 18.63 -5.42 -3.71
N SER A 45 19.57 -6.38 -3.68
CA SER A 45 19.90 -7.19 -4.86
C SER A 45 18.72 -8.06 -5.35
N LEU A 46 17.82 -8.43 -4.45
CA LEU A 46 16.67 -9.31 -4.70
C LEU A 46 15.39 -8.54 -5.05
N ILE A 47 15.24 -7.30 -4.58
CA ILE A 47 14.01 -6.55 -4.78
C ILE A 47 13.90 -6.05 -6.22
N ARG A 48 12.73 -6.25 -6.84
CA ARG A 48 12.35 -5.65 -8.12
C ARG A 48 11.00 -4.96 -7.93
N ALA A 49 11.07 -3.71 -7.49
CA ALA A 49 9.88 -2.93 -7.17
C ALA A 49 9.18 -2.42 -8.43
N ARG A 50 7.88 -2.67 -8.52
CA ARG A 50 7.02 -2.25 -9.63
C ARG A 50 5.71 -1.69 -9.09
N ALA A 51 5.14 -0.76 -9.83
CA ALA A 51 3.80 -0.27 -9.59
C ALA A 51 3.01 -0.18 -10.90
N VAL A 52 1.72 -0.39 -10.80
CA VAL A 52 0.77 -0.02 -11.84
C VAL A 52 -0.26 0.91 -11.23
N TYR A 53 -0.62 1.95 -11.95
CA TYR A 53 -1.69 2.85 -11.54
C TYR A 53 -2.53 3.26 -12.75
N ARG A 54 -3.75 3.70 -12.48
CA ARG A 54 -4.65 4.20 -13.53
C ARG A 54 -5.14 5.58 -13.14
N VAL A 55 -5.29 6.47 -14.13
CA VAL A 55 -6.07 7.70 -13.93
C VAL A 55 -7.53 7.35 -14.15
N SER A 56 -8.33 7.45 -13.10
CA SER A 56 -9.76 7.13 -13.13
C SER A 56 -10.57 8.31 -12.63
N TYR A 57 -11.82 8.38 -13.07
CA TYR A 57 -12.76 9.41 -12.69
C TYR A 57 -13.93 8.79 -11.92
N ILE A 58 -14.55 9.60 -11.08
CA ILE A 58 -15.76 9.22 -10.34
C ILE A 58 -16.94 9.39 -11.29
N ASP A 59 -17.65 8.29 -11.55
CA ASP A 59 -18.83 8.31 -12.41
C ASP A 59 -20.07 8.70 -11.63
N LYS A 60 -20.24 8.09 -10.43
CA LYS A 60 -21.39 8.31 -9.55
C LYS A 60 -21.01 8.22 -8.09
N LYS A 61 -21.81 8.90 -7.27
CA LYS A 61 -21.68 8.98 -5.81
C LYS A 61 -23.02 8.64 -5.19
N GLY A 62 -23.11 7.49 -4.52
CA GLY A 62 -24.27 7.09 -3.74
C GLY A 62 -24.19 7.56 -2.29
N LYS A 63 -25.03 6.99 -1.41
CA LYS A 63 -25.01 7.25 0.04
C LYS A 63 -23.73 6.72 0.68
N ASP A 64 -23.45 5.43 0.47
CA ASP A 64 -22.28 4.70 1.02
C ASP A 64 -21.45 4.03 -0.09
N THR A 65 -21.64 4.45 -1.34
CA THR A 65 -21.00 3.82 -2.52
C THR A 65 -20.41 4.85 -3.46
N VAL A 66 -19.38 4.46 -4.20
CA VAL A 66 -18.76 5.29 -5.25
C VAL A 66 -18.48 4.45 -6.49
N GLU A 67 -18.88 4.93 -7.66
CA GLU A 67 -18.64 4.28 -8.96
C GLU A 67 -17.40 4.92 -9.59
N ILE A 68 -16.38 4.09 -9.88
CA ILE A 68 -15.11 4.51 -10.49
C ILE A 68 -14.89 3.67 -11.74
N SER A 69 -14.86 4.30 -12.91
CA SER A 69 -14.74 3.64 -14.20
C SER A 69 -15.74 2.48 -14.40
N GLY A 70 -16.99 2.69 -14.00
CA GLY A 70 -18.08 1.71 -14.10
C GLY A 70 -18.08 0.61 -13.02
N ILE A 71 -17.14 0.65 -12.06
CA ILE A 71 -17.07 -0.31 -10.96
C ILE A 71 -17.52 0.38 -9.67
N THR A 72 -18.52 -0.18 -9.00
CA THR A 72 -19.09 0.36 -7.76
C THR A 72 -18.40 -0.24 -6.55
N PHE A 73 -17.77 0.60 -5.74
CA PHE A 73 -17.19 0.26 -4.44
C PHE A 73 -18.17 0.61 -3.31
N SER A 74 -18.21 -0.22 -2.27
CA SER A 74 -19.05 -0.01 -1.09
C SER A 74 -18.19 0.34 0.13
N SER A 75 -18.21 1.62 0.52
CA SER A 75 -17.55 2.12 1.73
C SER A 75 -18.00 3.55 2.00
N ARG A 76 -18.52 3.79 3.21
CA ARG A 76 -18.91 5.13 3.67
C ARG A 76 -17.69 6.05 3.78
N VAL A 77 -16.58 5.53 4.31
CA VAL A 77 -15.33 6.30 4.47
C VAL A 77 -14.78 6.71 3.12
N LEU A 78 -14.74 5.79 2.15
CA LEU A 78 -14.27 6.09 0.80
C LEU A 78 -15.20 7.13 0.16
N ARG A 79 -16.51 6.93 0.26
CA ARG A 79 -17.51 7.86 -0.28
C ARG A 79 -17.35 9.27 0.30
N VAL A 80 -17.22 9.42 1.61
CA VAL A 80 -17.05 10.73 2.29
C VAL A 80 -15.73 11.40 1.88
N ASN A 81 -14.63 10.65 1.85
CA ASN A 81 -13.33 11.17 1.43
C ASN A 81 -13.33 11.66 -0.02
N LEU A 82 -14.18 11.09 -0.87
CA LEU A 82 -14.28 11.44 -2.29
C LEU A 82 -15.39 12.46 -2.60
N GLU A 83 -16.02 13.09 -1.60
CA GLU A 83 -17.14 14.03 -1.80
C GLU A 83 -16.84 15.12 -2.83
N LYS A 84 -15.69 15.80 -2.68
CA LYS A 84 -15.24 16.87 -3.57
C LYS A 84 -14.19 16.41 -4.59
N VAL A 85 -13.93 15.11 -4.66
CA VAL A 85 -12.93 14.53 -5.56
C VAL A 85 -13.63 14.04 -6.83
N GLU A 86 -13.04 14.35 -7.98
CA GLU A 86 -13.51 13.85 -9.30
C GLU A 86 -12.54 12.85 -9.93
N ARG A 87 -11.25 12.94 -9.59
CA ARG A 87 -10.17 12.13 -10.16
C ARG A 87 -9.43 11.37 -9.08
N VAL A 88 -9.22 10.08 -9.32
CA VAL A 88 -8.56 9.15 -8.40
C VAL A 88 -7.52 8.32 -9.14
N PHE A 89 -6.63 7.71 -8.37
CA PHE A 89 -5.53 6.89 -8.88
C PHE A 89 -5.53 5.52 -8.19
N PRO A 90 -6.37 4.57 -8.66
CA PRO A 90 -6.23 3.17 -8.28
C PRO A 90 -4.82 2.68 -8.58
N TYR A 91 -4.25 1.87 -7.70
CA TYR A 91 -2.89 1.35 -7.84
C TYR A 91 -2.70 -0.05 -7.26
N ILE A 92 -1.68 -0.74 -7.77
CA ILE A 92 -1.10 -1.96 -7.21
C ILE A 92 0.43 -1.79 -7.22
N ILE A 93 1.11 -2.17 -6.14
CA ILE A 93 2.57 -2.11 -5.98
C ILE A 93 3.05 -3.47 -5.48
N THR A 94 4.22 -3.92 -5.95
CA THR A 94 4.91 -5.10 -5.43
C THR A 94 6.42 -4.85 -5.39
N ILE A 95 7.13 -5.58 -4.52
CA ILE A 95 8.60 -5.65 -4.52
C ILE A 95 9.15 -6.91 -5.21
N GLY A 96 8.26 -7.71 -5.82
CA GLY A 96 8.60 -9.01 -6.40
C GLY A 96 8.67 -10.13 -5.35
N ASN A 97 8.89 -11.36 -5.81
CA ASN A 97 8.90 -12.57 -4.98
C ASN A 97 10.30 -12.97 -4.49
N ALA A 98 11.38 -12.49 -5.10
CA ALA A 98 12.71 -13.04 -4.84
C ALA A 98 13.17 -12.89 -3.38
N LEU A 99 12.79 -11.80 -2.70
CA LEU A 99 13.10 -11.59 -1.28
C LEU A 99 12.30 -12.54 -0.37
N GLU A 100 10.99 -12.70 -0.61
CA GLU A 100 10.14 -13.63 0.16
C GLU A 100 10.52 -15.10 -0.10
N ASP A 101 10.91 -15.44 -1.32
CA ASP A 101 11.41 -16.78 -1.67
C ASP A 101 12.75 -17.07 -0.98
N LYS A 102 13.63 -16.06 -0.87
CA LYS A 102 14.88 -16.20 -0.14
C LYS A 102 14.65 -16.37 1.36
N ALA A 103 13.74 -15.56 1.93
CA ALA A 103 13.39 -15.65 3.34
C ALA A 103 12.79 -17.01 3.69
N SER A 104 11.79 -17.47 2.92
CA SER A 104 11.12 -18.76 3.18
C SER A 104 12.03 -19.99 3.09
N LYS A 105 13.13 -19.91 2.33
CA LYS A 105 14.13 -20.99 2.18
C LYS A 105 15.28 -20.92 3.20
N SER A 106 15.32 -19.92 4.07
CA SER A 106 16.39 -19.77 5.07
C SER A 106 16.11 -20.63 6.29
N ASP A 107 17.06 -21.45 6.74
CA ASP A 107 16.92 -22.21 8.01
C ASP A 107 17.08 -21.33 9.27
N ASP A 108 17.61 -20.11 9.11
CA ASP A 108 17.76 -19.14 10.19
C ASP A 108 16.52 -18.24 10.31
N LEU A 109 15.69 -18.49 11.34
CA LEU A 109 14.48 -17.72 11.66
C LEU A 109 14.75 -16.23 11.88
N LEU A 110 15.91 -15.86 12.44
CA LEU A 110 16.25 -14.47 12.65
C LEU A 110 16.53 -13.77 11.31
N LYS A 111 17.23 -14.46 10.41
CA LYS A 111 17.43 -13.98 9.03
C LYS A 111 16.10 -13.86 8.28
N GLN A 112 15.18 -14.83 8.43
CA GLN A 112 13.83 -14.73 7.84
C GLN A 112 13.13 -13.44 8.29
N PHE A 113 13.10 -13.20 9.59
CA PHE A 113 12.49 -12.02 10.19
C PHE A 113 13.10 -10.72 9.65
N TYR A 114 14.43 -10.65 9.54
CA TYR A 114 15.12 -9.48 8.99
C TYR A 114 14.79 -9.21 7.53
N LEU A 115 14.78 -10.24 6.67
CA LEU A 115 14.44 -10.07 5.26
C LEU A 115 12.97 -9.65 5.08
N GLU A 116 12.05 -10.24 5.86
CA GLU A 116 10.63 -9.87 5.87
C GLU A 116 10.42 -8.39 6.26
N ALA A 117 11.11 -7.93 7.31
CA ALA A 117 11.04 -6.55 7.77
C ALA A 117 11.64 -5.56 6.75
N ILE A 118 12.77 -5.88 6.12
CA ILE A 118 13.34 -5.06 5.04
C ILE A 118 12.38 -5.01 3.85
N GLY A 119 11.69 -6.11 3.54
CA GLY A 119 10.64 -6.15 2.52
C GLY A 119 9.49 -5.18 2.81
N ASP A 120 9.04 -5.07 4.06
CA ASP A 120 8.00 -4.09 4.44
C ASP A 120 8.49 -2.65 4.27
N MET A 121 9.75 -2.39 4.63
CA MET A 121 10.38 -1.07 4.43
C MET A 121 10.50 -0.72 2.94
N ALA A 122 10.87 -1.69 2.10
CA ALA A 122 10.97 -1.51 0.65
C ALA A 122 9.60 -1.27 0.01
N LEU A 123 8.56 -1.99 0.44
CA LEU A 123 7.19 -1.77 -0.04
C LEU A 123 6.71 -0.37 0.34
N TYR A 124 6.97 0.08 1.57
CA TYR A 124 6.65 1.44 1.99
C TYR A 124 7.42 2.50 1.19
N SER A 125 8.71 2.29 0.93
CA SER A 125 9.51 3.18 0.07
C SER A 125 8.93 3.27 -1.34
N SER A 126 8.47 2.14 -1.89
CA SER A 126 7.81 2.09 -3.21
C SER A 126 6.49 2.86 -3.24
N MET A 127 5.70 2.81 -2.16
CA MET A 127 4.50 3.65 -2.02
C MET A 127 4.83 5.14 -2.02
N GLN A 128 5.86 5.56 -1.27
CA GLN A 128 6.30 6.96 -1.22
C GLN A 128 6.78 7.44 -2.59
N HIS A 129 7.47 6.57 -3.34
CA HIS A 129 7.89 6.88 -4.70
C HIS A 129 6.68 7.08 -5.62
N LEU A 130 5.70 6.17 -5.61
CA LEU A 130 4.49 6.32 -6.42
C LEU A 130 3.73 7.60 -6.05
N GLU A 131 3.57 7.91 -4.76
CA GLU A 131 2.92 9.14 -4.32
C GLU A 131 3.64 10.39 -4.88
N LYS A 132 4.97 10.44 -4.78
CA LYS A 132 5.79 11.53 -5.32
C LYS A 132 5.65 11.65 -6.84
N HIS A 133 5.67 10.51 -7.54
CA HIS A 133 5.45 10.45 -8.99
C HIS A 133 4.09 11.02 -9.36
N LEU A 134 3.01 10.61 -8.68
CA LEU A 134 1.66 11.11 -8.94
C LEU A 134 1.54 12.61 -8.69
N LYS A 135 2.14 13.12 -7.59
CA LYS A 135 2.17 14.56 -7.29
C LYS A 135 2.86 15.35 -8.38
N SER A 136 4.06 14.92 -8.78
CA SER A 136 4.85 15.59 -9.81
C SER A 136 4.17 15.53 -11.18
N GLN A 137 3.66 14.37 -11.58
CA GLN A 137 3.13 14.14 -12.92
C GLN A 137 1.78 14.84 -13.15
N TYR A 138 0.98 15.03 -12.09
CA TYR A 138 -0.37 15.58 -12.20
C TYR A 138 -0.56 16.91 -11.46
N GLY A 139 0.52 17.54 -10.97
CA GLY A 139 0.48 18.84 -10.29
C GLY A 139 -0.38 18.82 -9.04
N LEU A 140 -0.22 17.80 -8.18
CA LEU A 140 -1.02 17.64 -6.97
C LEU A 140 -0.19 18.00 -5.74
N ASP A 141 -0.75 18.83 -4.86
CA ASP A 141 -0.07 19.25 -3.63
C ASP A 141 -0.07 18.11 -2.58
N LYS A 142 -1.25 17.55 -2.33
CA LYS A 142 -1.49 16.55 -1.29
C LYS A 142 -2.32 15.39 -1.84
N LEU A 143 -1.93 14.20 -1.39
CA LEU A 143 -2.62 12.95 -1.67
C LEU A 143 -2.92 12.27 -0.34
N ALA A 144 -4.09 11.64 -0.27
CA ALA A 144 -4.37 10.59 0.70
C ALA A 144 -4.57 9.27 -0.05
N ASN A 145 -4.49 8.17 0.68
CA ASN A 145 -4.81 6.85 0.14
C ASN A 145 -5.70 6.06 1.08
N MET A 146 -6.45 5.15 0.48
CA MET A 146 -7.16 4.10 1.18
C MET A 146 -6.83 2.74 0.55
N ASN A 147 -6.88 1.68 1.35
CA ASN A 147 -6.61 0.31 0.92
C ASN A 147 -7.73 -0.60 1.45
N PRO A 148 -8.35 -1.44 0.59
CA PRO A 148 -9.27 -2.48 1.05
C PRO A 148 -8.67 -3.32 2.19
N GLY A 149 -9.49 -3.65 3.19
CA GLY A 149 -9.07 -4.41 4.37
C GLY A 149 -8.42 -3.59 5.49
N SER A 150 -8.09 -2.31 5.27
CA SER A 150 -7.54 -1.44 6.33
C SER A 150 -8.59 -1.02 7.36
N LEU A 151 -9.87 -1.02 6.98
CA LEU A 151 -11.01 -0.68 7.82
C LEU A 151 -12.12 -1.71 7.61
N LYS A 152 -12.93 -1.97 8.64
CA LYS A 152 -14.13 -2.81 8.51
C LYS A 152 -15.10 -2.25 7.46
N ASP A 153 -15.21 -0.92 7.38
CA ASP A 153 -16.08 -0.21 6.42
C ASP A 153 -15.65 -0.40 4.96
N TRP A 154 -14.37 -0.69 4.69
CA TRP A 154 -13.91 -1.02 3.35
C TRP A 154 -13.22 -2.39 3.37
N PRO A 155 -13.99 -3.49 3.31
CA PRO A 155 -13.49 -4.83 3.57
C PRO A 155 -12.52 -5.31 2.49
N ILE A 156 -11.70 -6.32 2.83
CA ILE A 156 -10.68 -6.86 1.91
C ILE A 156 -11.29 -7.48 0.63
N THR A 157 -12.56 -7.87 0.65
CA THR A 157 -13.29 -8.41 -0.52
C THR A 157 -13.43 -7.39 -1.65
N GLU A 158 -13.40 -6.09 -1.34
CA GLU A 158 -13.42 -5.00 -2.32
C GLU A 158 -12.13 -4.95 -3.17
N GLN A 159 -11.09 -5.68 -2.75
CA GLN A 159 -9.87 -5.84 -3.54
C GLN A 159 -10.14 -6.53 -4.89
N LYS A 160 -11.13 -7.42 -5.01
CA LYS A 160 -11.54 -7.97 -6.33
C LYS A 160 -11.96 -6.87 -7.29
N LEU A 161 -12.79 -5.95 -6.80
CA LEU A 161 -13.30 -4.82 -7.58
C LEU A 161 -12.16 -3.89 -7.97
N LEU A 162 -11.22 -3.64 -7.04
CA LEU A 162 -10.04 -2.83 -7.32
C LEU A 162 -9.16 -3.46 -8.41
N PHE A 163 -8.90 -4.77 -8.34
CA PHE A 163 -8.14 -5.49 -9.36
C PHE A 163 -8.85 -5.47 -10.73
N SER A 164 -10.19 -5.50 -10.75
CA SER A 164 -10.96 -5.44 -12.01
C SER A 164 -10.83 -4.11 -12.76
N LEU A 165 -10.31 -3.05 -12.12
CA LEU A 165 -9.98 -1.79 -12.80
C LEU A 165 -8.75 -1.90 -13.71
N PHE A 166 -8.00 -3.00 -13.60
CA PHE A 166 -6.81 -3.30 -14.35
C PHE A 166 -6.99 -4.54 -15.22
N GLN A 167 -6.10 -4.72 -16.19
CA GLN A 167 -6.06 -5.87 -17.08
C GLN A 167 -4.70 -6.54 -16.96
N ASP A 168 -4.64 -7.86 -16.88
CA ASP A 168 -3.39 -8.64 -16.89
C ASP A 168 -2.30 -8.16 -15.90
N MET A 169 -2.59 -8.23 -14.59
CA MET A 169 -1.63 -7.82 -13.56
C MET A 169 -0.46 -8.79 -13.39
N GLU A 170 -0.68 -10.07 -13.69
CA GLU A 170 0.36 -11.08 -13.66
C GLU A 170 1.36 -10.86 -14.79
N GLY A 171 0.91 -10.56 -16.02
CA GLY A 171 1.79 -10.22 -17.13
C GLY A 171 2.48 -8.86 -16.98
N GLN A 172 1.79 -7.83 -16.44
CA GLN A 172 2.36 -6.48 -16.34
C GLN A 172 3.35 -6.31 -15.20
N ILE A 173 3.01 -6.76 -13.99
CA ILE A 173 3.83 -6.51 -12.79
C ILE A 173 4.10 -7.78 -11.97
N GLY A 174 3.66 -8.95 -12.44
CA GLY A 174 3.86 -10.22 -11.74
C GLY A 174 2.94 -10.43 -10.54
N VAL A 175 1.86 -9.65 -10.40
CA VAL A 175 0.95 -9.75 -9.24
C VAL A 175 -0.34 -10.45 -9.63
N LYS A 176 -0.72 -11.47 -8.84
CA LYS A 176 -2.04 -12.11 -8.92
C LYS A 176 -2.81 -11.99 -7.61
N LEU A 177 -4.14 -11.95 -7.73
CA LEU A 177 -5.06 -11.98 -6.60
C LEU A 177 -5.64 -13.40 -6.47
N THR A 178 -5.44 -14.02 -5.31
CA THR A 178 -6.03 -15.33 -4.99
C THR A 178 -7.52 -15.22 -4.69
N GLU A 179 -8.24 -16.35 -4.66
CA GLU A 179 -9.67 -16.40 -4.29
C GLU A 179 -9.94 -15.87 -2.87
N ASN A 180 -8.94 -15.97 -1.98
CA ASN A 180 -8.98 -15.52 -0.58
C ASN A 180 -8.49 -14.07 -0.38
N MET A 181 -8.33 -13.29 -1.45
CA MET A 181 -7.91 -11.87 -1.39
C MET A 181 -6.47 -11.62 -0.96
N LEU A 182 -5.66 -12.67 -0.93
CA LEU A 182 -4.21 -12.52 -0.79
C LEU A 182 -3.60 -12.20 -2.15
N MET A 183 -2.66 -11.27 -2.17
CA MET A 183 -1.82 -11.01 -3.33
C MET A 183 -0.60 -11.94 -3.32
N ILE A 184 -0.19 -12.36 -4.50
CA ILE A 184 1.08 -13.07 -4.73
C ILE A 184 1.84 -12.26 -5.79
N PRO A 185 3.06 -11.76 -5.51
CA PRO A 185 3.84 -11.89 -4.26
C PRO A 185 3.14 -11.30 -3.02
N ARG A 186 3.46 -11.80 -1.81
CA ARG A 186 2.81 -11.37 -0.55
C ARG A 186 3.18 -9.93 -0.21
N LYS A 187 4.40 -9.50 -0.52
CA LYS A 187 4.85 -8.11 -0.35
C LYS A 187 4.34 -7.23 -1.49
N SER A 188 3.01 -7.13 -1.55
CA SER A 188 2.26 -6.31 -2.49
C SER A 188 1.20 -5.51 -1.74
N ILE A 189 0.84 -4.35 -2.27
CA ILE A 189 -0.22 -3.50 -1.73
C ILE A 189 -1.05 -2.89 -2.85
N SER A 190 -2.36 -2.83 -2.66
CA SER A 190 -3.29 -2.21 -3.60
C SER A 190 -4.18 -1.20 -2.89
N GLY A 191 -4.52 -0.10 -3.56
CA GLY A 191 -5.41 0.91 -3.01
C GLY A 191 -5.81 1.97 -4.01
N ILE A 192 -6.36 3.07 -3.51
CA ILE A 192 -6.73 4.25 -4.30
C ILE A 192 -6.06 5.46 -3.67
N TYR A 193 -5.25 6.17 -4.45
CA TYR A 193 -4.79 7.53 -4.13
C TYR A 193 -5.81 8.56 -4.62
N PHE A 194 -6.01 9.63 -3.88
CA PHE A 194 -6.90 10.73 -4.28
C PHE A 194 -6.40 12.09 -3.74
N PRO A 195 -6.61 13.19 -4.48
CA PRO A 195 -6.31 14.53 -4.00
C PRO A 195 -7.11 14.86 -2.74
N THR A 196 -6.51 15.60 -1.82
CA THR A 196 -7.18 16.04 -0.58
C THR A 196 -6.59 17.35 -0.08
N GLU A 197 -7.39 18.19 0.58
CA GLU A 197 -6.91 19.37 1.30
C GLU A 197 -6.41 19.01 2.72
N VAL A 198 -7.01 17.96 3.30
CA VAL A 198 -6.78 17.48 4.66
C VAL A 198 -6.06 16.14 4.66
N ASN A 199 -5.10 15.97 5.57
CA ASN A 199 -4.44 14.67 5.71
C ASN A 199 -5.44 13.64 6.24
N PHE A 200 -5.45 12.47 5.62
CA PHE A 200 -6.28 11.34 6.03
C PHE A 200 -5.43 10.07 6.12
N PHE A 201 -5.55 9.35 7.23
CA PHE A 201 -5.01 8.02 7.41
C PHE A 201 -6.10 7.11 7.95
N SER A 202 -6.30 5.95 7.33
CA SER A 202 -7.23 4.92 7.85
C SER A 202 -6.95 4.57 9.33
N CYS A 203 -5.71 4.69 9.79
CA CYS A 203 -5.33 4.48 11.20
C CYS A 203 -6.12 5.36 12.19
N GLN A 204 -6.57 6.55 11.78
CA GLN A 204 -7.37 7.46 12.61
C GLN A 204 -8.74 6.87 12.92
N LEU A 205 -9.25 5.95 12.09
CA LEU A 205 -10.56 5.32 12.26
C LEU A 205 -10.46 3.88 12.83
N CYS A 206 -9.24 3.36 12.99
CA CYS A 206 -9.01 1.99 13.43
C CYS A 206 -8.79 1.92 14.96
N PRO A 207 -9.66 1.24 15.73
CA PRO A 207 -9.56 1.17 17.19
C PRO A 207 -8.47 0.19 17.68
N ARG A 208 -7.81 -0.56 16.78
CA ARG A 208 -6.76 -1.53 17.15
C ARG A 208 -5.56 -0.82 17.79
N GLU A 209 -5.34 -0.99 19.08
CA GLU A 209 -4.27 -0.31 19.81
C GLU A 209 -2.86 -0.67 19.29
N ARG A 210 -2.54 -1.97 19.24
CA ARG A 210 -1.21 -2.47 18.87
C ARG A 210 -1.17 -2.86 17.39
N CYS A 211 -0.67 -1.94 16.56
CA CYS A 211 -0.41 -2.17 15.13
C CYS A 211 0.95 -1.57 14.75
N GLN A 212 1.87 -2.42 14.28
CA GLN A 212 3.22 -1.99 13.88
C GLN A 212 3.20 -1.05 12.67
N ALA A 213 2.20 -1.19 11.78
CA ALA A 213 2.02 -0.35 10.60
C ALA A 213 1.24 0.96 10.86
N ARG A 214 0.98 1.33 12.13
CA ARG A 214 0.17 2.51 12.47
C ARG A 214 0.89 3.80 12.07
N LYS A 215 0.24 4.60 11.23
CA LYS A 215 0.76 5.91 10.75
C LYS A 215 0.20 7.12 11.50
N ALA A 216 -0.93 6.96 12.21
CA ALA A 216 -1.59 8.02 12.96
C ALA A 216 -2.33 7.47 14.20
N PRO A 217 -2.50 8.27 15.27
CA PRO A 217 -3.28 7.88 16.43
C PRO A 217 -4.77 7.68 16.07
N TYR A 218 -5.47 6.82 16.81
CA TYR A 218 -6.92 6.64 16.68
C TYR A 218 -7.65 7.90 17.17
N ASP A 219 -8.70 8.31 16.46
CA ASP A 219 -9.52 9.49 16.75
C ASP A 219 -11.00 9.11 16.76
N LYS A 220 -11.57 9.06 17.97
CA LYS A 220 -12.98 8.72 18.18
C LYS A 220 -13.92 9.77 17.58
N SER A 221 -13.58 11.05 17.69
CA SER A 221 -14.41 12.14 17.15
C SER A 221 -14.47 12.09 15.62
N LEU A 222 -13.37 11.71 14.99
CA LEU A 222 -13.34 11.50 13.54
C LEU A 222 -14.22 10.30 13.16
N ARG A 223 -14.22 9.23 13.93
CA ARG A 223 -15.05 8.05 13.68
C ARG A 223 -16.56 8.36 13.72
N GLU A 224 -16.99 9.17 14.67
CA GLU A 224 -18.36 9.71 14.76
C GLU A 224 -18.68 10.60 13.55
N LYS A 225 -17.73 11.45 13.10
CA LYS A 225 -17.90 12.26 11.88
C LYS A 225 -18.11 11.41 10.62
N TYR A 226 -17.46 10.26 10.53
CA TYR A 226 -17.69 9.28 9.47
C TYR A 226 -18.92 8.40 9.71
N ARG A 227 -19.65 8.60 10.81
CA ARG A 227 -20.84 7.83 11.20
C ARG A 227 -20.58 6.33 11.20
N LEU A 228 -19.42 5.90 11.69
CA LEU A 228 -19.05 4.49 11.72
C LEU A 228 -19.54 3.74 12.96
N ASP A 229 -20.17 4.46 13.88
CA ASP A 229 -20.75 3.94 15.12
C ASP A 229 -22.28 4.07 15.11
N ASP A 230 -22.85 4.60 14.03
CA ASP A 230 -24.30 4.60 13.77
C ASP A 230 -24.66 3.21 13.22
N GLU A 231 -25.15 2.31 14.09
CA GLU A 231 -25.77 1.03 13.69
C GLU A 231 -27.17 1.25 13.10
#